data_AF-A0A925YC70-F1
#
_entry.id   AF-A0A925YC70-F1
#
_cell.length_a   1.000
_cell.length_b   1.000
_cell.length_c   1.000
_cell.angle_alpha   90.00
_cell.angle_beta   90.00
_cell.angle_gamma   90.00
#
_symmetry.space_group_name_H-M   'P 1'
#
loop_
_entity.id
_entity.type
_entity.pdbx_description
1 polymer ?
#
loop_
_entity_poly.entity_id
_entity_poly.type
_entity_poly.pdbx_seq_one_letter_code
_entity_poly.pdbx_strand_id
1 'polypeptide(L)'
;MLDVAGTDGVTLRATVNGTAVGSANFPYDDSSIDRDQPHGALQSGRITVPVARLQAGANTLEITSSGRLMWDYLRLEWVTP
;
A
#
# COMPACT_ATOMS: atom_id res chain seq x y z
N MET A 1 -4.77 -3.71 -4.67
CA MET A 1 -5.42 -3.16 -3.46
C MET A 1 -4.45 -3.24 -2.30
N LEU A 2 -4.56 -2.29 -1.36
CA LEU A 2 -3.73 -2.16 -0.17
C LEU A 2 -4.67 -1.86 1.00
N ASP A 3 -4.63 -2.65 2.05
CA ASP A 3 -5.45 -2.42 3.24
C ASP A 3 -4.55 -2.28 4.47
N VAL A 4 -4.85 -1.27 5.29
CA VAL A 4 -4.15 -1.03 6.55
C VAL A 4 -5.13 -1.16 7.72
N ALA A 5 -4.64 -1.78 8.79
CA ALA A 5 -5.36 -1.99 10.05
C ALA A 5 -5.08 -0.89 11.09
N GLY A 6 -4.15 0.02 10.81
CA GLY A 6 -3.78 1.16 11.67
C GLY A 6 -2.70 2.04 11.02
N THR A 7 -2.73 3.34 11.25
CA THR A 7 -1.85 4.32 10.59
C THR A 7 -1.72 5.65 11.36
N ASP A 8 -0.48 6.15 11.48
CA ASP A 8 -0.18 7.50 11.99
C ASP A 8 -0.37 8.61 10.93
N GLY A 9 -1.12 8.34 9.86
CA GLY A 9 -1.24 9.24 8.71
C GLY A 9 -0.07 9.06 7.74
N VAL A 10 -0.10 7.99 6.94
CA VAL A 10 1.03 7.60 6.07
C VAL A 10 0.75 7.77 4.58
N THR A 11 1.83 7.96 3.83
CA THR A 11 1.85 7.78 2.38
C THR A 11 2.65 6.53 2.04
N LEU A 12 2.02 5.56 1.38
CA LEU A 12 2.70 4.46 0.73
C LEU A 12 3.12 4.88 -0.67
N ARG A 13 4.39 4.68 -1.02
CA ARG A 13 4.92 4.89 -2.37
C ARG A 13 5.40 3.55 -2.92
N ALA A 14 5.08 3.27 -4.17
CA ALA A 14 5.45 2.02 -4.81
C ALA A 14 6.38 2.23 -6.01
N THR A 15 7.35 1.34 -6.15
CA THR A 15 8.12 1.14 -7.37
C THR A 15 7.95 -0.28 -7.89
N VAL A 16 7.97 -0.43 -9.22
CA VAL A 16 8.00 -1.73 -9.90
C VAL A 16 9.25 -1.76 -10.77
N ASN A 17 10.09 -2.77 -10.57
CA ASN A 17 11.38 -2.92 -11.25
C ASN A 17 12.23 -1.63 -11.16
N GLY A 18 12.25 -1.01 -9.98
CA GLY A 18 12.98 0.25 -9.71
C GLY A 18 12.33 1.52 -10.26
N THR A 19 11.19 1.43 -10.95
CA THR A 19 10.49 2.60 -11.48
C THR A 19 9.26 2.95 -10.64
N ALA A 20 9.11 4.22 -10.24
CA ALA A 20 7.93 4.68 -9.52
C ALA A 20 6.64 4.47 -10.31
N VAL A 21 5.61 3.91 -9.65
CA VAL A 21 4.29 3.63 -10.25
C VAL A 21 3.15 4.41 -9.60
N GLY A 22 3.32 4.85 -8.35
CA GLY A 22 2.33 5.72 -7.71
C GLY A 22 2.42 5.70 -6.20
N SER A 23 1.41 6.27 -5.57
CA SER A 23 1.27 6.33 -4.11
C SER A 23 -0.19 6.19 -3.69
N ALA A 24 -0.39 5.77 -2.43
CA ALA A 24 -1.68 5.77 -1.76
C ALA A 24 -1.53 6.44 -0.39
N ASN A 25 -2.50 7.26 -0.02
CA ASN A 25 -2.51 7.99 1.24
C ASN A 25 -3.53 7.36 2.18
N PHE A 26 -3.12 7.15 3.43
CA PHE A 26 -3.94 6.60 4.49
C PHE A 26 -4.01 7.63 5.61
N PRO A 27 -5.17 8.25 5.87
CA PRO A 27 -5.30 9.27 6.90
C PRO A 27 -5.03 8.70 8.30
N TYR A 28 -4.61 9.58 9.23
CA TYR A 28 -4.43 9.23 10.64
C TYR A 28 -5.69 8.60 11.22
N ASP A 29 -5.54 7.51 11.97
CA ASP A 29 -6.67 6.71 12.43
C ASP A 29 -6.66 6.34 13.91
N ASP A 30 -6.18 7.26 14.75
CA ASP A 30 -6.00 7.11 16.21
C ASP A 30 -4.75 6.29 16.59
N SER A 31 -4.48 6.21 17.90
CA SER A 31 -3.44 5.47 18.62
C SER A 31 -3.45 3.94 18.42
N SER A 32 -4.15 3.41 17.41
CA SER A 32 -4.21 1.97 17.09
C SER A 32 -2.80 1.37 16.99
N ILE A 33 -1.92 2.10 16.30
CA ILE A 33 -0.54 1.71 16.08
C ILE A 33 0.37 1.88 17.29
N ASP A 34 0.05 2.82 18.19
CA ASP A 34 0.75 2.98 19.45
C ASP A 34 0.37 1.91 20.46
N ARG A 35 -0.85 1.38 20.36
CA ARG A 35 -1.35 0.29 21.20
C ARG A 35 -1.08 -1.10 20.64
N ASP A 36 -0.54 -1.20 19.42
CA ASP A 36 -0.35 -2.46 18.69
C ASP A 36 -1.67 -3.26 18.58
N GLN A 37 -2.77 -2.56 18.30
CA GLN A 37 -4.10 -3.15 18.19
C GLN A 37 -4.76 -2.70 16.87
N PRO A 38 -5.21 -3.64 16.01
CA PRO A 38 -5.86 -3.30 14.75
C PRO A 38 -7.20 -2.60 15.01
N HIS A 39 -7.49 -1.58 14.21
CA HIS A 39 -8.79 -0.92 14.23
C HIS A 39 -9.85 -1.78 13.52
N GLY A 40 -11.11 -1.65 13.93
CA GLY A 40 -12.23 -2.31 13.26
C GLY A 40 -12.66 -1.66 11.94
N ALA A 41 -12.04 -0.53 11.55
CA ALA A 41 -12.33 0.19 10.32
C ALA A 41 -11.14 0.04 9.38
N LEU A 42 -11.31 -0.78 8.34
CA LEU A 42 -10.28 -1.00 7.33
C LEU A 42 -10.16 0.23 6.44
N GLN A 43 -8.94 0.74 6.28
CA GLN A 43 -8.66 1.76 5.27
C GLN A 43 -8.04 1.10 4.05
N SER A 44 -8.71 1.29 2.91
CA SER A 44 -8.29 0.73 1.63
C SER A 44 -7.70 1.80 0.72
N GLY A 45 -6.61 1.45 0.06
CA GLY A 45 -5.94 2.23 -0.96
C GLY A 45 -5.67 1.42 -2.22
N ARG A 46 -5.33 2.12 -3.29
CA ARG A 46 -4.98 1.50 -4.56
C ARG A 46 -3.88 2.27 -5.27
N ILE A 47 -2.88 1.53 -5.73
CA ILE A 47 -1.84 2.03 -6.63
C ILE A 47 -1.99 1.28 -7.95
N THR A 48 -2.12 2.03 -9.05
CA THR A 48 -2.22 1.46 -10.39
C THR A 48 -0.83 1.21 -10.93
N VAL A 49 -0.53 -0.04 -11.30
CA VAL A 49 0.72 -0.41 -11.98
C VAL A 49 0.46 -0.46 -13.49
N PRO A 50 1.09 0.40 -14.31
CA PRO A 50 0.95 0.31 -15.75
C PRO A 50 1.55 -1.01 -16.26
N VAL A 51 0.84 -1.70 -17.16
CA VAL A 51 1.28 -2.99 -17.73
C VAL A 51 2.67 -2.89 -18.37
N ALA A 52 3.00 -1.75 -18.96
CA ALA A 52 4.32 -1.47 -19.54
C ALA A 52 5.48 -1.48 -18.53
N ARG A 53 5.20 -1.52 -17.22
CA ARG A 53 6.22 -1.68 -16.16
C ARG A 53 6.47 -3.13 -15.78
N LEU A 54 5.62 -4.04 -16.22
CA LEU A 54 5.77 -5.48 -15.98
C LEU A 54 6.56 -6.11 -17.12
N GLN A 55 7.45 -7.03 -16.78
CA GLN A 55 8.19 -7.86 -17.73
C GLN A 55 7.79 -9.32 -17.61
N ALA A 56 8.03 -10.09 -18.66
CA ALA A 56 7.88 -11.54 -18.59
C ALA A 56 8.85 -12.12 -17.55
N GLY A 57 8.36 -13.00 -16.68
CA GLY A 57 9.15 -13.59 -15.59
C GLY A 57 9.11 -12.77 -14.31
N ALA A 58 10.25 -12.72 -13.61
CA ALA A 58 10.33 -12.10 -12.28
C ALA A 58 10.18 -10.58 -12.34
N ASN A 59 9.39 -10.05 -11.41
CA ASN A 59 9.20 -8.62 -11.19
C ASN A 59 9.42 -8.33 -9.70
N THR A 60 9.93 -7.13 -9.40
CA THR A 60 10.10 -6.66 -8.02
C THR A 60 9.12 -5.52 -7.75
N LEU A 61 8.31 -5.66 -6.71
CA LEU A 61 7.47 -4.59 -6.15
C LEU A 61 8.11 -4.14 -4.84
N GLU A 62 8.46 -2.86 -4.76
CA GLU A 62 8.90 -2.22 -3.52
C GLU A 62 7.82 -1.25 -3.07
N ILE A 63 7.46 -1.30 -1.78
CA ILE A 63 6.54 -0.36 -1.14
C ILE A 63 7.25 0.26 0.05
N THR A 64 7.42 1.58 0.01
CA THR A 64 7.99 2.36 1.12
C THR A 64 6.89 3.14 1.81
N SER A 65 6.88 3.14 3.14
CA SER A 65 6.00 3.99 3.94
C SER A 65 6.73 5.25 4.41
N SER A 66 6.02 6.38 4.46
CA SER A 66 6.50 7.60 5.10
C SER A 66 6.50 7.55 6.63
N GLY A 67 5.89 6.53 7.24
CA GLY A 67 5.72 6.41 8.69
C GLY A 67 5.27 5.02 9.13
N ARG A 68 4.76 4.92 10.36
CA ARG A 68 4.31 3.66 10.93
C ARG A 68 2.91 3.32 10.39
N LEU A 69 2.73 2.06 10.01
CA LEU A 69 1.41 1.48 9.71
C LEU A 69 1.36 0.02 10.17
N MET A 70 0.14 -0.50 10.32
CA MET A 70 -0.15 -1.92 10.50
C MET A 70 -0.79 -2.44 9.22
N TRP A 71 -0.16 -3.42 8.59
CA TRP A 71 -0.70 -4.04 7.38
C TRP A 71 -1.89 -4.94 7.73
N ASP A 72 -2.93 -4.89 6.90
CA ASP A 72 -3.94 -5.95 6.84
C ASP A 72 -3.65 -6.85 5.63
N TYR A 73 -3.77 -6.29 4.42
CA TYR A 73 -3.64 -7.08 3.19
C TYR A 73 -3.02 -6.31 2.02
N LEU A 74 -2.32 -7.05 1.16
CA LEU A 74 -1.77 -6.59 -0.12
C LEU A 74 -2.23 -7.52 -1.24
N ARG A 75 -2.94 -6.95 -2.23
CA ARG A 75 -3.37 -7.66 -3.45
C ARG A 75 -2.79 -7.03 -4.70
N LEU A 76 -2.06 -7.81 -5.49
CA LEU A 76 -1.85 -7.49 -6.90
C LEU A 76 -2.96 -8.17 -7.70
N GLU A 77 -3.74 -7.37 -8.42
CA GLU A 77 -4.87 -7.86 -9.21
C GLU A 77 -4.92 -7.15 -10.56
N TRP A 78 -5.30 -7.91 -11.59
CA TRP A 78 -5.67 -7.31 -12.87
C TRP A 78 -7.03 -6.63 -12.69
N VAL A 79 -7.12 -5.37 -13.08
CA VAL A 79 -8.41 -4.68 -13.11
C VAL A 79 -8.67 -4.30 -14.54
N THR A 80 -9.71 -4.90 -15.12
CA THR A 80 -10.23 -4.50 -16.41
C THR A 80 -10.63 -3.02 -16.36
N PRO A 81 -10.30 -2.24 -17.41
CA PRO A 81 -10.78 -0.87 -17.55
C PRO A 81 -12.31 -0.76 -17.45
#